data_AF-A0A2M9Z6V7-F1
#
_entry.id   AF-A0A2M9Z6V7-F1
#
_cell.length_a   1.000
_cell.length_b   1.000
_cell.length_c   1.000
_cell.angle_alpha   90.00
_cell.angle_beta   90.00
_cell.angle_gamma   90.00
#
_symmetry.space_group_name_H-M   'P 1'
#
loop_
_entity.id
_entity.type
_entity.pdbx_description
1 polymer ?
#
loop_
_entity_poly.entity_id
_entity_poly.type
_entity_poly.pdbx_seq_one_letter_code
_entity_poly.pdbx_strand_id
1 'polypeptide(L)'
;MTAYFLIAKRTWNDYFVISSFLLLLGSNYSFSSYATGGLETSLVTFLTAYSFYITQNVIEFKKYEWKLFFLLGLLFSLLFLTRMDSGLFIGITGLFLLVHLVRNKIKNAILLTASTSVPFLLIILIWLSWKYSFYGTIFPNTLAVKTEGSVYLNILSGLEYLYSFITTYWIGSLFILSLLYILNKNDHSLIGIFVLSAAIILIQACYLLLIGGDFMEFRLIVPVFPLIVLIVFFTIFEKFRRTGVIAVLISITFASYYYRAKDKVIISLGYSGIDSIQSLKRHLKAPVGKWNIVGRKLHDYFGGTDIRIGVAPAGAIPYYSKLYAVDMLGLSDKNIKDQNRFRKIGSLKSGHKRCSTVEYLIERNVNLIIGHPTYKFANTATNGDKIASFAQSRQVSEGNGNDPLINLLFPEPLLEPEKQILNKPTFIWIPIDESTKLLVLYLKRSDTIDKLIAEQNWEVIRN
;
A
#
# COMPACT_ATOMS: atom_id res chain seq x y z
N MET A 1 15.13 -13.93 -3.60
CA MET A 1 15.47 -14.89 -4.68
C MET A 1 15.70 -16.30 -4.17
N THR A 2 16.48 -16.53 -3.10
CA THR A 2 16.82 -17.88 -2.60
C THR A 2 15.61 -18.78 -2.30
N ALA A 3 14.58 -18.28 -1.62
CA ALA A 3 13.37 -19.07 -1.33
C ALA A 3 12.64 -19.53 -2.62
N TYR A 4 12.49 -18.63 -3.60
CA TYR A 4 11.85 -18.95 -4.87
C TYR A 4 12.68 -19.90 -5.75
N PHE A 5 14.01 -19.83 -5.69
CA PHE A 5 14.86 -20.84 -6.32
C PHE A 5 14.62 -22.23 -5.72
N LEU A 6 14.52 -22.32 -4.39
CA LEU A 6 14.24 -23.58 -3.71
C LEU A 6 12.87 -24.16 -4.07
N ILE A 7 11.83 -23.32 -4.14
CA ILE A 7 10.49 -23.72 -4.61
C ILE A 7 10.57 -24.23 -6.05
N ALA A 8 11.17 -23.45 -6.96
CA ALA A 8 11.26 -23.81 -8.37
C ALA A 8 12.05 -25.11 -8.60
N LYS A 9 13.15 -25.33 -7.86
CA LYS A 9 13.94 -26.57 -7.91
C LYS A 9 13.18 -27.81 -7.43
N ARG A 10 12.15 -27.61 -6.59
CA ARG A 10 11.27 -28.69 -6.12
C ARG A 10 10.16 -29.00 -7.13
N THR A 11 9.73 -28.00 -7.89
CA THR A 11 8.69 -28.13 -8.92
C THR A 11 9.25 -28.62 -10.26
N TRP A 12 10.44 -28.20 -10.66
CA TRP A 12 11.05 -28.54 -11.95
C TRP A 12 12.46 -29.11 -11.79
N ASN A 13 12.80 -30.10 -12.62
CA ASN A 13 14.17 -30.59 -12.79
C ASN A 13 14.93 -29.85 -13.91
N ASP A 14 14.25 -29.00 -14.68
CA ASP A 14 14.84 -28.27 -15.79
C ASP A 14 15.37 -26.89 -15.35
N TYR A 15 16.68 -26.73 -15.32
CA TYR A 15 17.36 -25.47 -14.97
C TYR A 15 16.97 -24.29 -15.87
N PHE A 16 16.59 -24.54 -17.12
CA PHE A 16 16.11 -23.49 -18.02
C PHE A 16 14.79 -22.90 -17.49
N VAL A 17 13.86 -23.75 -17.06
CA VAL A 17 12.56 -23.32 -16.53
C VAL A 17 12.74 -22.59 -15.20
N ILE A 18 13.58 -23.14 -14.30
CA ILE A 18 13.91 -22.51 -13.02
C ILE A 18 14.49 -21.11 -13.24
N SER A 19 15.46 -20.99 -14.14
CA SER A 19 16.11 -19.70 -14.43
C SER A 19 15.13 -18.72 -15.07
N SER A 20 14.28 -19.19 -15.98
CA SER A 20 13.23 -18.38 -16.62
C SER A 20 12.22 -17.85 -15.59
N PHE A 21 11.80 -18.70 -14.65
CA PHE A 21 10.89 -18.33 -13.57
C PHE A 21 11.50 -17.21 -12.71
N LEU A 22 12.76 -17.37 -12.29
CA LEU A 22 13.46 -16.36 -11.50
C LEU A 22 13.67 -15.06 -12.29
N LEU A 23 14.06 -15.17 -13.57
CA LEU A 23 14.25 -14.00 -14.44
C LEU A 23 12.96 -13.19 -14.53
N LEU A 24 11.81 -13.86 -14.74
CA LEU A 24 10.51 -13.19 -14.82
C LEU A 24 10.16 -12.46 -13.53
N LEU A 25 10.34 -13.11 -12.37
CA LEU A 25 10.07 -12.45 -11.08
C LEU A 25 10.97 -11.22 -10.89
N GLY A 26 12.25 -11.33 -11.23
CA GLY A 26 13.20 -10.23 -11.13
C GLY A 26 12.95 -9.10 -12.14
N SER A 27 12.46 -9.43 -13.34
CA SER A 27 12.19 -8.46 -14.42
C SER A 27 10.83 -7.78 -14.29
N ASN A 28 9.92 -8.33 -13.48
CA ASN A 28 8.62 -7.73 -13.22
C ASN A 28 8.77 -6.36 -12.53
N TYR A 29 8.11 -5.35 -13.08
CA TYR A 29 8.30 -3.96 -12.64
C TYR A 29 7.82 -3.71 -11.22
N SER A 30 6.59 -4.13 -10.86
CA SER A 30 6.09 -3.92 -9.50
C SER A 30 6.89 -4.74 -8.49
N PHE A 31 7.17 -6.02 -8.78
CA PHE A 31 7.95 -6.89 -7.89
C PHE A 31 9.33 -6.29 -7.58
N SER A 32 10.07 -5.85 -8.60
CA SER A 32 11.39 -5.23 -8.44
C SER A 32 11.33 -3.86 -7.76
N SER A 33 10.30 -3.06 -8.03
CA SER A 33 10.12 -1.73 -7.44
C SER A 33 9.93 -1.81 -5.92
N TYR A 34 9.08 -2.72 -5.44
CA TYR A 34 8.89 -2.90 -3.99
C TYR A 34 10.09 -3.51 -3.27
N ALA A 35 10.99 -4.20 -3.98
CA ALA A 35 12.24 -4.68 -3.40
C ALA A 35 13.18 -3.53 -2.96
N THR A 36 13.06 -2.35 -3.57
CA THR A 36 13.88 -1.17 -3.26
C THR A 36 13.08 -0.03 -2.59
N GLY A 37 11.78 -0.24 -2.35
CA GLY A 37 10.86 0.79 -1.85
C GLY A 37 10.94 1.08 -0.35
N GLY A 38 11.67 0.26 0.43
CA GLY A 38 11.76 0.42 1.89
C GLY A 38 10.46 0.11 2.65
N LEU A 39 9.49 -0.51 1.97
CA LEU A 39 8.21 -0.92 2.53
C LEU A 39 8.24 -2.38 2.99
N GLU A 40 7.28 -2.75 3.81
CA GLU A 40 7.10 -4.08 4.40
C GLU A 40 6.79 -5.18 3.37
N THR A 41 6.37 -4.80 2.16
CA THR A 41 5.98 -5.71 1.07
C THR A 41 7.06 -6.75 0.74
N SER A 42 8.33 -6.35 0.71
CA SER A 42 9.44 -7.24 0.38
C SER A 42 9.66 -8.29 1.48
N LEU A 43 9.56 -7.89 2.75
CA LEU A 43 9.63 -8.78 3.90
C LEU A 43 8.46 -9.77 3.90
N VAL A 44 7.24 -9.30 3.64
CA VAL A 44 6.03 -10.13 3.55
C VAL A 44 6.16 -11.16 2.42
N THR A 45 6.66 -10.72 1.27
CA THR A 45 6.91 -11.59 0.11
C THR A 45 7.93 -12.68 0.45
N PHE A 46 9.02 -12.33 1.13
CA PHE A 46 10.02 -13.29 1.58
C PHE A 46 9.47 -14.31 2.59
N LEU A 47 8.77 -13.83 3.64
CA LEU A 47 8.21 -14.70 4.67
C LEU A 47 7.11 -15.63 4.10
N THR A 48 6.29 -15.12 3.17
CA THR A 48 5.31 -15.91 2.43
C THR A 48 6.01 -17.00 1.60
N ALA A 49 7.05 -16.65 0.86
CA ALA A 49 7.82 -17.59 0.05
C ALA A 49 8.44 -18.70 0.91
N TYR A 50 9.06 -18.35 2.03
CA TYR A 50 9.75 -19.32 2.87
C TYR A 50 8.76 -20.23 3.63
N SER A 51 7.63 -19.67 4.07
CA SER A 51 6.51 -20.46 4.64
C SER A 51 5.93 -21.44 3.62
N PHE A 52 5.75 -20.99 2.38
CA PHE A 52 5.29 -21.83 1.29
C PHE A 52 6.30 -22.94 0.95
N TYR A 53 7.60 -22.65 0.92
CA TYR A 53 8.65 -23.65 0.74
C TYR A 53 8.62 -24.75 1.81
N ILE A 54 8.48 -24.38 3.09
CA ILE A 54 8.35 -25.37 4.17
C ILE A 54 7.08 -26.20 3.97
N THR A 55 5.98 -25.55 3.62
CA THR A 55 4.70 -26.23 3.36
C THR A 55 4.81 -27.22 2.20
N GLN A 56 5.53 -26.88 1.14
CA GLN A 56 5.84 -27.78 0.02
C GLN A 56 6.63 -29.02 0.47
N ASN A 57 7.63 -28.85 1.35
CA ASN A 57 8.39 -29.97 1.91
C ASN A 57 7.50 -30.96 2.70
N VAL A 58 6.48 -30.45 3.39
CA VAL A 58 5.52 -31.28 4.14
C VAL A 58 4.56 -32.01 3.20
N ILE A 59 4.01 -31.30 2.20
CA ILE A 59 2.97 -31.84 1.33
C ILE A 59 3.53 -32.82 0.31
N GLU A 60 4.56 -32.42 -0.44
CA GLU A 60 5.08 -33.18 -1.58
C GLU A 60 6.15 -34.19 -1.14
N PHE A 61 7.05 -33.77 -0.25
CA PHE A 61 8.19 -34.58 0.18
C PHE A 61 7.94 -35.31 1.50
N LYS A 62 6.72 -35.23 2.03
CA LYS A 62 6.27 -35.96 3.24
C LYS A 62 7.19 -35.77 4.44
N LYS A 63 7.79 -34.59 4.59
CA LYS A 63 8.71 -34.26 5.69
C LYS A 63 7.93 -33.83 6.93
N TYR A 64 7.62 -34.77 7.81
CA TYR A 64 6.82 -34.55 9.03
C TYR A 64 7.66 -34.32 10.29
N GLU A 65 8.55 -33.33 10.25
CA GLU A 65 9.44 -32.99 11.37
C GLU A 65 8.88 -31.84 12.20
N TRP A 66 8.76 -32.01 13.53
CA TRP A 66 8.21 -30.97 14.41
C TRP A 66 9.00 -29.65 14.33
N LYS A 67 10.32 -29.70 14.09
CA LYS A 67 11.17 -28.52 13.92
C LYS A 67 10.75 -27.67 12.72
N LEU A 68 10.31 -28.29 11.63
CA LEU A 68 9.79 -27.58 10.45
C LEU A 68 8.47 -26.89 10.75
N PHE A 69 7.57 -27.53 11.49
CA PHE A 69 6.30 -26.96 11.92
C PHE A 69 6.50 -25.82 12.92
N PHE A 70 7.43 -25.98 13.86
CA PHE A 70 7.84 -24.92 14.78
C PHE A 70 8.39 -23.69 14.05
N LEU A 71 9.30 -23.90 13.11
CA LEU A 71 9.82 -22.84 12.25
C LEU A 71 8.70 -22.17 11.43
N LEU A 72 7.74 -22.95 10.91
CA LEU A 72 6.58 -22.42 10.19
C LEU A 72 5.71 -21.54 11.11
N GLY A 73 5.50 -21.93 12.36
CA GLY A 73 4.79 -21.12 13.36
C GLY A 73 5.50 -19.79 13.66
N LEU A 74 6.84 -19.80 13.76
CA LEU A 74 7.62 -18.56 13.89
C LEU A 74 7.49 -17.67 12.65
N LEU A 75 7.55 -18.25 11.45
CA LEU A 75 7.37 -17.49 10.20
C LEU A 75 5.96 -16.90 10.09
N PHE A 76 4.92 -17.64 10.45
CA PHE A 76 3.55 -17.13 10.54
C PHE A 76 3.44 -15.99 11.54
N SER A 77 4.15 -16.07 12.67
CA SER A 77 4.18 -14.99 13.67
C SER A 77 4.78 -13.72 13.07
N LEU A 78 5.98 -13.83 12.50
CA LEU A 78 6.68 -12.71 11.87
C LEU A 78 5.86 -12.12 10.72
N LEU A 79 5.21 -12.96 9.93
CA LEU A 79 4.39 -12.55 8.80
C LEU A 79 3.16 -11.74 9.28
N PHE A 80 2.46 -12.21 10.32
CA PHE A 80 1.31 -11.49 10.90
C PHE A 80 1.73 -10.18 11.58
N LEU A 81 2.85 -10.18 12.30
CA LEU A 81 3.42 -8.97 12.91
C LEU A 81 3.83 -7.92 11.87
N THR A 82 4.35 -8.36 10.71
CA THR A 82 4.71 -7.47 9.60
C THR A 82 3.45 -6.89 8.96
N ARG A 83 2.44 -7.74 8.73
CA ARG A 83 1.17 -7.37 8.08
C ARG A 83 0.03 -8.28 8.52
N MET A 84 -0.93 -7.72 9.25
CA MET A 84 -2.08 -8.46 9.79
C MET A 84 -2.97 -9.11 8.71
N ASP A 85 -3.05 -8.54 7.51
CA ASP A 85 -3.79 -9.13 6.37
C ASP A 85 -3.19 -10.44 5.87
N SER A 86 -1.90 -10.69 6.16
CA SER A 86 -1.27 -11.99 5.91
C SER A 86 -1.88 -13.12 6.76
N GLY A 87 -2.73 -12.79 7.73
CA GLY A 87 -3.59 -13.76 8.42
C GLY A 87 -4.41 -14.63 7.46
N LEU A 88 -4.76 -14.12 6.27
CA LEU A 88 -5.44 -14.91 5.23
C LEU A 88 -4.56 -16.05 4.70
N PHE A 89 -3.31 -15.74 4.36
CA PHE A 89 -2.33 -16.74 3.93
C PHE A 89 -2.06 -17.76 5.04
N ILE A 90 -1.88 -17.29 6.29
CA ILE A 90 -1.64 -18.13 7.46
C ILE A 90 -2.81 -19.08 7.71
N GLY A 91 -4.04 -18.55 7.71
CA GLY A 91 -5.25 -19.33 7.94
C GLY A 91 -5.47 -20.41 6.89
N ILE A 92 -5.35 -20.06 5.59
CA ILE A 92 -5.49 -21.04 4.51
C ILE A 92 -4.38 -22.09 4.55
N THR A 93 -3.13 -21.66 4.72
CA THR A 93 -2.00 -22.60 4.77
C THR A 93 -2.10 -23.54 5.97
N GLY A 94 -2.45 -23.00 7.15
CA GLY A 94 -2.65 -23.79 8.36
C GLY A 94 -3.81 -24.78 8.24
N LEU A 95 -4.96 -24.35 7.70
CA LEU A 95 -6.11 -25.22 7.44
C LEU A 95 -5.75 -26.31 6.43
N PHE A 96 -5.06 -25.95 5.34
CA PHE A 96 -4.63 -26.92 4.33
C PHE A 96 -3.70 -27.98 4.92
N LEU A 97 -2.72 -27.56 5.73
CA LEU A 97 -1.83 -28.48 6.44
C LEU A 97 -2.59 -29.39 7.41
N LEU A 98 -3.55 -28.85 8.18
CA LEU A 98 -4.38 -29.66 9.07
C LEU A 98 -5.17 -30.72 8.29
N VAL A 99 -5.84 -30.32 7.21
CA VAL A 99 -6.58 -31.24 6.33
C VAL A 99 -5.65 -32.30 5.73
N HIS A 100 -4.44 -31.91 5.29
CA HIS A 100 -3.44 -32.84 4.77
C HIS A 100 -3.01 -33.87 5.82
N LEU A 101 -2.72 -33.44 7.05
CA LEU A 101 -2.31 -34.33 8.15
C LEU A 101 -3.43 -35.31 8.52
N VAL A 102 -4.68 -34.84 8.60
CA VAL A 102 -5.86 -35.65 8.94
C VAL A 102 -6.17 -36.65 7.84
N ARG A 103 -6.25 -36.20 6.57
CA ARG A 103 -6.57 -37.08 5.42
C ARG A 103 -5.53 -38.18 5.24
N ASN A 104 -4.26 -37.87 5.45
CA ASN A 104 -3.16 -38.84 5.35
C ASN A 104 -2.92 -39.64 6.64
N LYS A 105 -3.78 -39.49 7.67
CA LYS A 105 -3.71 -40.22 8.95
C LYS A 105 -2.32 -40.19 9.61
N ILE A 106 -1.69 -39.01 9.62
CA ILE A 106 -0.34 -38.86 10.19
C ILE A 106 -0.40 -39.04 11.72
N LYS A 107 0.33 -40.03 12.26
CA LYS A 107 0.29 -40.41 13.68
C LYS A 107 0.54 -39.23 14.64
N ASN A 108 1.46 -38.33 14.28
CA ASN A 108 1.85 -37.19 15.12
C ASN A 108 1.12 -35.89 14.75
N ALA A 109 -0.03 -35.96 14.07
CA ALA A 109 -0.74 -34.77 13.58
C ALA A 109 -0.98 -33.71 14.67
N ILE A 110 -1.39 -34.13 15.88
CA ILE A 110 -1.62 -33.23 17.01
C ILE A 110 -0.33 -32.48 17.40
N LEU A 111 0.79 -33.20 17.54
CA LEU A 111 2.09 -32.61 17.87
C LEU A 111 2.54 -31.62 16.79
N LEU A 112 2.37 -31.97 15.52
CA LEU A 112 2.78 -31.12 14.40
C LEU A 112 1.93 -29.85 14.32
N THR A 113 0.60 -29.98 14.44
CA THR A 113 -0.30 -28.82 14.51
C THR A 113 0.00 -27.94 15.72
N ALA A 114 0.22 -28.53 16.90
CA ALA A 114 0.63 -27.79 18.10
C ALA A 114 1.98 -27.09 17.90
N SER A 115 2.94 -27.74 17.22
CA SER A 115 4.26 -27.17 16.94
C SER A 115 4.18 -25.90 16.09
N THR A 116 3.21 -25.80 15.16
CA THR A 116 2.95 -24.54 14.42
C THR A 116 2.13 -23.55 15.25
N SER A 117 1.04 -24.01 15.88
CA SER A 117 0.06 -23.13 16.53
C SER A 117 0.57 -22.49 17.81
N VAL A 118 1.32 -23.21 18.64
CA VAL A 118 1.80 -22.70 19.94
C VAL A 118 2.73 -21.49 19.78
N PRO A 119 3.84 -21.53 19.01
CA PRO A 119 4.69 -20.34 18.84
C PRO A 119 3.93 -19.19 18.19
N PHE A 120 3.04 -19.47 17.22
CA PHE A 120 2.19 -18.45 16.60
C PHE A 120 1.28 -17.75 17.61
N LEU A 121 0.45 -18.52 18.32
CA LEU A 121 -0.50 -17.97 19.28
C LEU A 121 0.21 -17.27 20.43
N LEU A 122 1.31 -17.83 20.95
CA LEU A 122 2.05 -17.21 22.05
C LEU A 122 2.55 -15.81 21.66
N ILE A 123 3.25 -15.69 20.52
CA ILE A 123 3.81 -14.41 20.07
C ILE A 123 2.68 -13.42 19.75
N ILE A 124 1.64 -13.86 19.03
CA ILE A 124 0.55 -12.97 18.61
C ILE A 124 -0.32 -12.54 19.78
N LEU A 125 -0.61 -13.42 20.75
CA LEU A 125 -1.38 -13.05 21.94
C LEU A 125 -0.61 -12.06 22.81
N ILE A 126 0.69 -12.27 23.04
CA ILE A 126 1.53 -11.30 23.77
C ILE A 126 1.49 -9.93 23.09
N TRP A 127 1.67 -9.90 21.77
CA TRP A 127 1.63 -8.66 21.00
C TRP A 127 0.25 -8.01 20.99
N LEU A 128 -0.83 -8.77 20.86
CA LEU A 128 -2.21 -8.25 20.90
C LEU A 128 -2.58 -7.72 22.29
N SER A 129 -2.13 -8.37 23.37
CA SER A 129 -2.30 -7.89 24.74
C SER A 129 -1.58 -6.54 24.94
N TRP A 130 -0.33 -6.43 24.49
CA TRP A 130 0.38 -5.15 24.50
C TRP A 130 -0.34 -4.10 23.66
N LYS A 131 -0.74 -4.44 22.43
CA LYS A 131 -1.44 -3.54 21.51
C LYS A 131 -2.75 -3.02 22.11
N TYR A 132 -3.53 -3.89 22.74
CA TYR A 132 -4.75 -3.52 23.42
C TYR A 132 -4.46 -2.60 24.62
N SER A 133 -3.47 -2.93 25.45
CA SER A 133 -3.08 -2.10 26.59
C SER A 133 -2.57 -0.71 26.17
N PHE A 134 -1.87 -0.61 25.04
CA PHE A 134 -1.27 0.64 24.58
C PHE A 134 -2.24 1.50 23.76
N TYR A 135 -2.97 0.90 22.82
CA TYR A 135 -3.86 1.62 21.90
C TYR A 135 -5.35 1.58 22.29
N GLY A 136 -5.75 0.75 23.25
CA GLY A 136 -7.15 0.52 23.63
C GLY A 136 -7.95 -0.34 22.64
N THR A 137 -7.32 -0.84 21.58
CA THR A 137 -7.96 -1.64 20.53
C THR A 137 -6.97 -2.59 19.86
N ILE A 138 -7.45 -3.80 19.51
CA ILE A 138 -6.68 -4.75 18.70
C ILE A 138 -6.82 -4.49 17.19
N PHE A 139 -7.86 -3.79 16.76
CA PHE A 139 -8.12 -3.51 15.35
C PHE A 139 -7.33 -2.29 14.88
N PRO A 140 -6.62 -2.36 13.73
CA PRO A 140 -5.90 -1.22 13.18
C PRO A 140 -6.87 -0.19 12.57
N ASN A 141 -6.49 1.09 12.62
CA ASN A 141 -7.24 2.17 11.98
C ASN A 141 -7.37 2.00 10.46
N THR A 142 -6.38 1.37 9.82
CA THR A 142 -6.38 1.08 8.38
C THR A 142 -7.55 0.20 7.96
N LEU A 143 -8.06 -0.65 8.85
CA LEU A 143 -9.27 -1.44 8.60
C LEU A 143 -10.47 -0.53 8.42
N ALA A 144 -10.68 0.39 9.38
CA ALA A 144 -11.78 1.36 9.33
C ALA A 144 -11.76 2.17 8.04
N VAL A 145 -10.62 2.72 7.63
CA VAL A 145 -10.55 3.55 6.41
C VAL A 145 -10.78 2.76 5.12
N LYS A 146 -10.46 1.46 5.10
CA LYS A 146 -10.63 0.65 3.88
C LYS A 146 -12.03 0.07 3.76
N THR A 147 -12.63 -0.38 4.85
CA THR A 147 -13.92 -1.08 4.83
C THR A 147 -15.12 -0.18 5.06
N GLU A 148 -14.96 0.96 5.73
CA GLU A 148 -16.06 1.88 5.98
C GLU A 148 -16.34 2.72 4.73
N GLY A 149 -17.54 2.57 4.17
CA GLY A 149 -17.95 3.18 2.91
C GLY A 149 -19.00 2.33 2.22
N SER A 150 -19.30 2.63 0.95
CA SER A 150 -20.18 1.80 0.14
C SER A 150 -19.48 0.49 -0.26
N VAL A 151 -20.03 -0.65 0.16
CA VAL A 151 -19.54 -1.98 -0.23
C VAL A 151 -19.49 -2.11 -1.74
N TYR A 152 -20.47 -1.54 -2.45
CA TYR A 152 -20.50 -1.52 -3.91
C TYR A 152 -19.29 -0.78 -4.49
N LEU A 153 -18.97 0.41 -3.97
CA LEU A 153 -17.78 1.16 -4.40
C LEU A 153 -16.48 0.40 -4.09
N ASN A 154 -16.40 -0.29 -2.96
CA ASN A 154 -15.24 -1.13 -2.64
C ASN A 154 -15.06 -2.24 -3.67
N ILE A 155 -16.13 -2.96 -4.00
CA ILE A 155 -16.07 -4.05 -4.97
C ILE A 155 -15.64 -3.50 -6.34
N LEU A 156 -16.18 -2.36 -6.78
CA LEU A 156 -15.77 -1.72 -8.03
C LEU A 156 -14.28 -1.33 -8.02
N SER A 157 -13.79 -0.67 -6.96
CA SER A 157 -12.37 -0.33 -6.83
C SER A 157 -11.47 -1.56 -6.80
N GLY A 158 -11.92 -2.63 -6.15
CA GLY A 158 -11.19 -3.90 -6.09
C GLY A 158 -11.16 -4.61 -7.44
N LEU A 159 -12.26 -4.59 -8.19
CA LEU A 159 -12.33 -5.11 -9.56
C LEU A 159 -11.39 -4.34 -10.47
N GLU A 160 -11.39 -3.01 -10.39
CA GLU A 160 -10.47 -2.17 -11.16
C GLU A 160 -9.01 -2.46 -10.78
N TYR A 161 -8.70 -2.62 -9.50
CA TYR A 161 -7.36 -2.97 -9.03
C TYR A 161 -6.86 -4.31 -9.61
N LEU A 162 -7.68 -5.36 -9.56
CA LEU A 162 -7.35 -6.68 -10.11
C LEU A 162 -7.29 -6.66 -11.64
N TYR A 163 -8.23 -5.98 -12.29
CA TYR A 163 -8.26 -5.81 -13.73
C TYR A 163 -7.02 -5.07 -14.24
N SER A 164 -6.64 -3.97 -13.58
CA SER A 164 -5.43 -3.22 -13.90
C SER A 164 -4.19 -4.10 -13.75
N PHE A 165 -4.09 -4.94 -12.72
CA PHE A 165 -2.97 -5.87 -12.58
C PHE A 165 -2.90 -6.88 -13.74
N ILE A 166 -4.03 -7.53 -14.03
CA ILE A 166 -4.12 -8.57 -15.06
C ILE A 166 -3.82 -8.01 -16.45
N THR A 167 -4.35 -6.83 -16.78
CA THR A 167 -4.16 -6.18 -18.08
C THR A 167 -2.79 -5.55 -18.22
N THR A 168 -2.19 -5.07 -17.13
CA THR A 168 -0.82 -4.53 -17.14
C THR A 168 0.20 -5.60 -17.48
N TYR A 169 0.03 -6.82 -16.94
CA TYR A 169 1.00 -7.90 -17.09
C TYR A 169 0.59 -8.99 -18.09
N TRP A 170 -0.55 -8.83 -18.78
CA TRP A 170 -1.10 -9.79 -19.75
C TRP A 170 -1.18 -11.23 -19.24
N ILE A 171 -1.34 -11.41 -17.92
CA ILE A 171 -1.24 -12.72 -17.26
C ILE A 171 -2.60 -13.38 -17.01
N GLY A 172 -3.71 -12.63 -17.07
CA GLY A 172 -5.02 -13.12 -16.61
C GLY A 172 -5.56 -14.32 -17.38
N SER A 173 -5.58 -14.27 -18.71
CA SER A 173 -6.06 -15.39 -19.53
C SER A 173 -5.20 -16.64 -19.34
N LEU A 174 -3.86 -16.47 -19.31
CA LEU A 174 -2.92 -17.55 -19.04
C LEU A 174 -3.14 -18.16 -17.65
N PHE A 175 -3.37 -17.32 -16.63
CA PHE A 175 -3.63 -17.78 -15.27
C PHE A 175 -4.95 -18.56 -15.18
N ILE A 176 -6.04 -18.06 -15.75
CA ILE A 176 -7.35 -18.74 -15.75
C ILE A 176 -7.24 -20.10 -16.45
N LEU A 177 -6.64 -20.15 -17.65
CA LEU A 177 -6.45 -21.40 -18.38
C LEU A 177 -5.56 -22.38 -17.62
N SER A 178 -4.53 -21.89 -16.94
CA SER A 178 -3.63 -22.71 -16.11
C SER A 178 -4.35 -23.26 -14.87
N LEU A 179 -5.20 -22.46 -14.25
CA LEU A 179 -6.02 -22.88 -13.11
C LEU A 179 -6.99 -23.99 -13.53
N LEU A 180 -7.73 -23.81 -14.63
CA LEU A 180 -8.64 -24.82 -15.18
C LEU A 180 -7.90 -26.12 -15.54
N TYR A 181 -6.70 -26.00 -16.12
CA TYR A 181 -5.87 -27.17 -16.43
C TYR A 181 -5.49 -27.97 -15.18
N ILE A 182 -5.02 -27.28 -14.13
CA ILE A 182 -4.62 -27.92 -12.87
C ILE A 182 -5.80 -28.58 -12.18
N LEU A 183 -6.97 -27.91 -12.14
CA LEU A 183 -8.18 -28.45 -11.51
C LEU A 183 -8.71 -29.71 -12.20
N ASN A 184 -8.45 -29.86 -13.51
CA ASN A 184 -8.86 -31.02 -14.30
C ASN A 184 -7.81 -32.16 -14.33
N LYS A 185 -6.68 -32.00 -13.64
CA LYS A 185 -5.63 -33.03 -13.60
C LYS A 185 -6.00 -34.11 -12.59
N ASN A 186 -5.72 -35.38 -12.90
CA ASN A 186 -6.01 -36.52 -12.02
C ASN A 186 -4.83 -36.92 -11.10
N ASP A 187 -3.67 -36.26 -11.22
CA ASP A 187 -2.47 -36.60 -10.44
C ASP A 187 -2.46 -35.97 -9.04
N HIS A 188 -2.98 -36.70 -8.06
CA HIS A 188 -3.13 -36.25 -6.67
C HIS A 188 -1.81 -35.84 -5.97
N SER A 189 -0.65 -36.24 -6.48
CA SER A 189 0.64 -35.99 -5.81
C SER A 189 1.16 -34.55 -6.00
N LEU A 190 0.99 -33.98 -7.20
CA LEU A 190 1.41 -32.62 -7.55
C LEU A 190 0.30 -31.58 -7.34
N ILE A 191 -0.97 -32.02 -7.33
CA ILE A 191 -2.13 -31.13 -7.18
C ILE A 191 -2.15 -30.39 -5.85
N GLY A 192 -1.62 -30.97 -4.77
CA GLY A 192 -1.72 -30.39 -3.42
C GLY A 192 -1.18 -28.96 -3.32
N ILE A 193 0.05 -28.72 -3.81
CA ILE A 193 0.68 -27.40 -3.69
C ILE A 193 0.04 -26.37 -4.64
N PHE A 194 -0.43 -26.80 -5.81
CA PHE A 194 -1.08 -25.92 -6.77
C PHE A 194 -2.50 -25.56 -6.33
N VAL A 195 -3.22 -26.49 -5.70
CA VAL A 195 -4.52 -26.20 -5.06
C VAL A 195 -4.33 -25.23 -3.90
N LEU A 196 -3.31 -25.41 -3.06
CA LEU A 196 -2.98 -24.43 -2.02
C LEU A 196 -2.67 -23.05 -2.64
N SER A 197 -1.84 -23.01 -3.69
CA SER A 197 -1.51 -21.78 -4.41
C SER A 197 -2.76 -21.08 -4.95
N ALA A 198 -3.65 -21.83 -5.60
CA ALA A 198 -4.91 -21.33 -6.12
C ALA A 198 -5.82 -20.80 -5.00
N ALA A 199 -5.93 -21.52 -3.88
CA ALA A 199 -6.72 -21.09 -2.73
C ALA A 199 -6.20 -19.78 -2.12
N ILE A 200 -4.87 -19.64 -2.00
CA ILE A 200 -4.21 -18.41 -1.53
C ILE A 200 -4.49 -17.25 -2.49
N ILE A 201 -4.35 -17.47 -3.80
CA ILE A 201 -4.58 -16.42 -4.81
C ILE A 201 -6.06 -15.99 -4.79
N LEU A 202 -6.98 -16.95 -4.72
CA LEU A 202 -8.42 -16.68 -4.71
C LEU A 202 -8.85 -15.92 -3.45
N ILE A 203 -8.38 -16.33 -2.26
CA ILE A 203 -8.73 -15.59 -1.03
C ILE A 203 -8.15 -14.18 -1.05
N GLN A 204 -6.94 -14.01 -1.59
CA GLN A 204 -6.32 -12.70 -1.72
C GLN A 204 -7.13 -11.83 -2.68
N ALA A 205 -7.59 -12.38 -3.80
CA ALA A 205 -8.47 -11.67 -4.73
C ALA A 205 -9.80 -11.28 -4.06
N CYS A 206 -10.47 -12.21 -3.36
CA CYS A 206 -11.70 -11.91 -2.61
C CYS A 206 -11.47 -10.82 -1.56
N TYR A 207 -10.37 -10.87 -0.82
CA TYR A 207 -10.00 -9.84 0.13
C TYR A 207 -9.84 -8.48 -0.55
N LEU A 208 -9.13 -8.41 -1.68
CA LEU A 208 -8.94 -7.17 -2.44
C LEU A 208 -10.27 -6.59 -2.95
N LEU A 209 -11.23 -7.43 -3.35
CA LEU A 209 -12.59 -6.99 -3.68
C LEU A 209 -13.29 -6.37 -2.47
N LEU A 210 -13.19 -6.99 -1.30
CA LEU A 210 -13.84 -6.51 -0.07
C LEU A 210 -13.28 -5.17 0.42
N ILE A 211 -11.96 -4.97 0.34
CA ILE A 211 -11.29 -3.75 0.81
C ILE A 211 -11.13 -2.67 -0.27
N GLY A 212 -11.51 -2.98 -1.51
CA GLY A 212 -11.33 -2.10 -2.67
C GLY A 212 -9.89 -1.89 -3.11
N GLY A 213 -9.04 -2.90 -2.96
CA GLY A 213 -7.64 -2.87 -3.36
C GLY A 213 -6.76 -1.97 -2.49
N ASP A 214 -5.78 -1.33 -3.11
CA ASP A 214 -4.87 -0.38 -2.47
C ASP A 214 -4.66 0.85 -3.36
N PHE A 215 -4.35 2.00 -2.75
CA PHE A 215 -3.95 3.15 -3.55
C PHE A 215 -2.53 2.97 -4.11
N MET A 216 -1.69 2.14 -3.48
CA MET A 216 -0.37 1.79 -4.02
C MET A 216 -0.50 0.68 -5.06
N GLU A 217 0.09 0.90 -6.23
CA GLU A 217 0.10 -0.04 -7.35
C GLU A 217 0.50 -1.47 -6.94
N PHE A 218 -0.44 -2.40 -7.04
CA PHE A 218 -0.26 -3.87 -6.93
C PHE A 218 0.47 -4.41 -5.69
N ARG A 219 0.75 -3.57 -4.69
CA ARG A 219 1.51 -3.90 -3.47
C ARG A 219 0.96 -5.14 -2.76
N LEU A 220 -0.36 -5.30 -2.75
CA LEU A 220 -1.05 -6.39 -2.08
C LEU A 220 -1.11 -7.68 -2.91
N ILE A 221 -0.73 -7.63 -4.18
CA ILE A 221 -0.66 -8.80 -5.08
C ILE A 221 0.78 -9.33 -5.14
N VAL A 222 1.78 -8.46 -5.00
CA VAL A 222 3.21 -8.81 -5.06
C VAL A 222 3.59 -10.04 -4.19
N PRO A 223 3.11 -10.20 -2.94
CA PRO A 223 3.43 -11.38 -2.14
C PRO A 223 2.96 -12.71 -2.73
N VAL A 224 1.84 -12.71 -3.48
CA VAL A 224 1.24 -13.90 -4.09
C VAL A 224 1.56 -14.03 -5.59
N PHE A 225 2.11 -12.99 -6.21
CA PHE A 225 2.46 -12.99 -7.63
C PHE A 225 3.36 -14.16 -8.04
N PRO A 226 4.38 -14.57 -7.25
CA PRO A 226 5.19 -15.73 -7.59
C PRO A 226 4.41 -17.04 -7.67
N LEU A 227 3.31 -17.18 -6.93
CA LEU A 227 2.43 -18.35 -7.01
C LEU A 227 1.60 -18.35 -8.31
N ILE A 228 1.19 -17.17 -8.79
CA ILE A 228 0.53 -17.00 -10.09
C ILE A 228 1.47 -17.46 -11.21
N VAL A 229 2.71 -16.99 -11.18
CA VAL A 229 3.74 -17.35 -12.17
C VAL A 229 4.06 -18.85 -12.08
N LEU A 230 4.13 -19.42 -10.88
CA LEU A 230 4.38 -20.86 -10.67
C LEU A 230 3.32 -21.73 -11.37
N ILE A 231 2.04 -21.41 -11.19
CA ILE A 231 0.91 -22.10 -11.85
C ILE A 231 0.98 -21.98 -13.38
N VAL A 232 1.24 -20.77 -13.88
CA VAL A 232 1.33 -20.51 -15.32
C VAL A 232 2.50 -21.26 -15.93
N PHE A 233 3.69 -21.15 -15.36
CA PHE A 233 4.89 -21.80 -15.86
C PHE A 233 4.76 -23.32 -15.84
N PHE A 234 4.15 -23.88 -14.79
CA PHE A 234 3.94 -25.32 -14.68
C PHE A 234 3.08 -25.82 -15.85
N THR A 235 1.91 -25.21 -16.04
CA THR A 235 0.98 -25.60 -17.12
C THR A 235 1.60 -25.45 -18.49
N ILE A 236 2.24 -24.30 -18.74
CA ILE A 236 2.82 -23.99 -20.04
C ILE A 236 4.00 -24.89 -20.35
N PHE A 237 4.83 -25.22 -19.36
CA PHE A 237 5.93 -26.16 -19.55
C PHE A 237 5.44 -27.58 -19.81
N GLU A 238 4.38 -28.04 -19.13
CA GLU A 238 3.81 -29.37 -19.41
C GLU A 238 3.23 -29.49 -20.83
N LYS A 239 2.55 -28.45 -21.32
CA LYS A 239 1.88 -28.48 -22.63
C LYS A 239 2.76 -28.11 -23.80
N PHE A 240 3.58 -27.08 -23.62
CA PHE A 240 4.33 -26.44 -24.69
C PHE A 240 5.84 -26.45 -24.45
N ARG A 241 6.31 -27.15 -23.41
CA ARG A 241 7.73 -27.29 -23.08
C ARG A 241 8.43 -25.92 -23.02
N ARG A 242 9.70 -25.86 -23.43
CA ARG A 242 10.52 -24.64 -23.33
C ARG A 242 10.02 -23.51 -24.24
N THR A 243 9.46 -23.82 -25.41
CA THR A 243 8.99 -22.79 -26.35
C THR A 243 7.84 -21.99 -25.77
N GLY A 244 6.89 -22.65 -25.10
CA GLY A 244 5.83 -21.96 -24.36
C GLY A 244 6.37 -21.09 -23.22
N VAL A 245 7.31 -21.62 -22.44
CA VAL A 245 7.94 -20.86 -21.33
C VAL A 245 8.66 -19.60 -21.85
N ILE A 246 9.38 -19.71 -22.97
CA ILE A 246 10.02 -18.57 -23.64
C ILE A 246 8.99 -17.53 -24.06
N ALA A 247 7.89 -17.94 -24.70
CA ALA A 247 6.84 -17.03 -25.14
C ALA A 247 6.22 -16.27 -23.96
N VAL A 248 5.92 -16.95 -22.85
CA VAL A 248 5.38 -16.32 -21.64
C VAL A 248 6.41 -15.39 -20.99
N LEU A 249 7.67 -15.82 -20.91
CA LEU A 249 8.76 -15.02 -20.36
C LEU A 249 8.93 -13.71 -21.13
N ILE A 250 8.99 -13.78 -22.46
CA ILE A 250 9.13 -12.61 -23.33
C ILE A 250 7.89 -11.71 -23.19
N SER A 251 6.69 -12.27 -23.25
CA SER A 251 5.43 -11.51 -23.17
C SER A 251 5.32 -10.72 -21.86
N ILE A 252 5.49 -11.38 -20.71
CA ILE A 252 5.32 -10.73 -19.39
C ILE A 252 6.48 -9.75 -19.10
N THR A 253 7.70 -10.07 -19.55
CA THR A 253 8.84 -9.16 -19.42
C THR A 253 8.64 -7.92 -20.29
N PHE A 254 8.16 -8.09 -21.52
CA PHE A 254 7.84 -6.98 -22.40
C PHE A 254 6.71 -6.12 -21.83
N ALA A 255 5.63 -6.74 -21.34
CA ALA A 255 4.53 -6.03 -20.66
C ALA A 255 5.04 -5.22 -19.45
N SER A 256 5.93 -5.82 -18.64
CA SER A 256 6.58 -5.15 -17.50
C SER A 256 7.43 -3.95 -17.94
N TYR A 257 8.22 -4.10 -19.00
CA TYR A 257 9.03 -3.02 -19.56
C TYR A 257 8.17 -1.90 -20.14
N TYR A 258 7.16 -2.25 -20.95
CA TYR A 258 6.21 -1.32 -21.54
C TYR A 258 5.48 -0.52 -20.46
N TYR A 259 5.03 -1.20 -19.40
CA TYR A 259 4.38 -0.56 -18.27
C TYR A 259 5.31 0.43 -17.55
N ARG A 260 6.56 0.03 -17.26
CA ARG A 260 7.58 0.92 -16.70
C ARG A 260 7.84 2.15 -17.59
N ALA A 261 7.84 1.98 -18.91
CA ALA A 261 8.00 3.10 -19.84
C ALA A 261 6.79 4.04 -19.79
N LYS A 262 5.57 3.49 -19.74
CA LYS A 262 4.32 4.25 -19.66
C LYS A 262 4.19 5.01 -18.33
N ASP A 263 4.59 4.41 -17.22
CA ASP A 263 4.60 5.00 -15.87
C ASP A 263 5.48 6.27 -15.78
N LYS A 264 6.56 6.34 -16.58
CA LYS A 264 7.38 7.56 -16.65
C LYS A 264 6.64 8.73 -17.31
N VAL A 265 5.71 8.47 -18.22
CA VAL A 265 5.09 9.49 -19.08
C VAL A 265 3.69 9.87 -18.58
N ILE A 266 2.91 8.92 -18.07
CA ILE A 266 1.49 9.11 -17.71
C ILE A 266 1.31 9.19 -16.19
N ILE A 267 0.43 10.09 -15.73
CA ILE A 267 0.05 10.25 -14.32
C ILE A 267 -1.35 9.67 -14.12
N SER A 268 -1.41 8.60 -13.31
CA SER A 268 -2.60 7.81 -12.92
C SER A 268 -3.26 6.98 -14.04
N LEU A 269 -3.59 5.73 -13.72
CA LEU A 269 -4.09 4.72 -14.67
C LEU A 269 -5.50 4.20 -14.31
N GLY A 270 -6.30 4.95 -13.58
CA GLY A 270 -7.62 4.46 -13.19
C GLY A 270 -8.47 5.46 -12.41
N TYR A 271 -9.78 5.18 -12.38
CA TYR A 271 -10.79 5.91 -11.61
C TYR A 271 -10.66 5.64 -10.10
N SER A 272 -10.10 4.47 -9.74
CA SER A 272 -9.80 4.04 -8.36
C SER A 272 -8.63 4.76 -7.69
N GLY A 273 -7.93 5.66 -8.40
CA GLY A 273 -6.86 6.47 -7.82
C GLY A 273 -5.61 5.68 -7.42
N ILE A 274 -5.30 4.60 -8.13
CA ILE A 274 -4.05 3.83 -7.95
C ILE A 274 -2.87 4.70 -8.38
N ASP A 275 -2.03 5.05 -7.40
CA ASP A 275 -0.77 5.71 -7.59
C ASP A 275 0.28 4.70 -8.04
N SER A 276 0.80 4.95 -9.25
CA SER A 276 1.88 4.19 -9.83
C SER A 276 3.20 4.37 -9.08
N ILE A 277 4.17 3.48 -9.29
CA ILE A 277 5.49 3.58 -8.66
C ILE A 277 6.15 4.95 -8.91
N GLN A 278 6.09 5.47 -10.13
CA GLN A 278 6.66 6.78 -10.42
C GLN A 278 5.82 7.91 -9.80
N SER A 279 4.50 7.79 -9.71
CA SER A 279 3.65 8.76 -8.99
C SER A 279 4.06 8.85 -7.51
N LEU A 280 4.17 7.70 -6.83
CA LEU A 280 4.61 7.63 -5.44
C LEU A 280 6.02 8.21 -5.25
N LYS A 281 6.94 7.94 -6.19
CA LYS A 281 8.30 8.48 -6.17
C LYS A 281 8.32 10.00 -6.39
N ARG A 282 7.42 10.53 -7.22
CA ARG A 282 7.31 11.98 -7.49
C ARG A 282 6.96 12.75 -6.22
N HIS A 283 6.12 12.21 -5.33
CA HIS A 283 5.82 12.80 -4.00
C HIS A 283 7.06 12.99 -3.08
N LEU A 284 8.22 12.43 -3.44
CA LEU A 284 9.47 12.59 -2.67
C LEU A 284 10.61 13.21 -3.47
N LYS A 285 10.60 13.05 -4.81
CA LYS A 285 11.77 13.33 -5.67
C LYS A 285 11.47 14.25 -6.85
N ALA A 286 10.22 14.58 -7.15
CA ALA A 286 9.92 15.47 -8.26
C ALA A 286 10.30 16.94 -7.94
N PRO A 287 10.51 17.78 -8.96
CA PRO A 287 10.66 19.23 -8.79
C PRO A 287 9.47 19.83 -8.02
N VAL A 288 8.26 19.33 -8.33
CA VAL A 288 6.99 19.68 -7.68
C VAL A 288 6.54 18.51 -6.79
N GLY A 289 6.36 18.74 -5.49
CA GLY A 289 5.98 17.68 -4.54
C GLY A 289 7.12 17.21 -3.63
N LYS A 290 8.10 18.07 -3.29
CA LYS A 290 9.17 17.74 -2.35
C LYS A 290 8.69 17.81 -0.89
N TRP A 291 7.85 16.87 -0.48
CA TRP A 291 7.33 16.81 0.89
C TRP A 291 8.44 16.79 1.95
N ASN A 292 9.61 16.25 1.61
CA ASN A 292 10.80 16.31 2.45
C ASN A 292 11.39 17.72 2.60
N ILE A 293 11.37 18.54 1.53
CA ILE A 293 11.80 19.95 1.61
C ILE A 293 10.78 20.77 2.39
N VAL A 294 9.48 20.56 2.15
CA VAL A 294 8.43 21.19 2.97
C VAL A 294 8.65 20.87 4.44
N GLY A 295 8.82 19.59 4.78
CA GLY A 295 9.10 19.19 6.16
C GLY A 295 10.36 19.86 6.73
N ARG A 296 11.49 19.84 6.01
CA ARG A 296 12.73 20.50 6.47
C ARG A 296 12.57 22.01 6.63
N LYS A 297 11.90 22.69 5.70
CA LYS A 297 11.68 24.15 5.81
C LYS A 297 10.77 24.51 6.96
N LEU A 298 9.74 23.71 7.22
CA LEU A 298 8.93 23.87 8.43
C LEU A 298 9.74 23.60 9.70
N HIS A 299 10.73 22.70 9.67
CA HIS A 299 11.69 22.55 10.77
C HIS A 299 12.55 23.80 10.95
N ASP A 300 13.06 24.38 9.86
CA ASP A 300 13.87 25.60 9.93
C ASP A 300 13.09 26.76 10.57
N TYR A 301 11.79 26.89 10.27
CA TYR A 301 10.94 27.96 10.81
C TYR A 301 10.41 27.68 12.22
N PHE A 302 10.01 26.44 12.50
CA PHE A 302 9.22 26.11 13.68
C PHE A 302 9.83 25.01 14.55
N GLY A 303 11.03 24.53 14.25
CA GLY A 303 11.71 23.48 15.01
C GLY A 303 11.88 23.87 16.48
N GLY A 304 11.47 22.98 17.39
CA GLY A 304 11.53 23.23 18.83
C GLY A 304 10.42 24.12 19.40
N THR A 305 9.47 24.56 18.56
CA THR A 305 8.27 25.30 18.99
C THR A 305 7.10 24.37 19.26
N ASP A 306 5.99 24.91 19.78
CA ASP A 306 4.75 24.18 20.04
C ASP A 306 3.77 24.17 18.84
N ILE A 307 4.21 24.68 17.69
CA ILE A 307 3.40 24.77 16.47
C ILE A 307 2.94 23.38 16.01
N ARG A 308 1.64 23.29 15.72
CA ARG A 308 0.99 22.06 15.25
C ARG A 308 0.48 22.21 13.83
N ILE A 309 0.63 21.15 13.04
CA ILE A 309 0.26 21.14 11.62
C ILE A 309 -0.83 20.10 11.32
N GLY A 310 -1.74 20.42 10.41
CA GLY A 310 -2.69 19.47 9.83
C GLY A 310 -2.21 19.06 8.44
N VAL A 311 -2.02 17.75 8.21
CA VAL A 311 -1.51 17.23 6.93
C VAL A 311 -2.36 16.06 6.44
N ALA A 312 -2.56 15.98 5.12
CA ALA A 312 -3.10 14.77 4.49
C ALA A 312 -2.00 13.70 4.26
N PRO A 313 -0.80 14.02 3.72
CA PRO A 313 0.29 13.06 3.64
C PRO A 313 1.10 13.04 4.96
N ALA A 314 0.63 12.25 5.92
CA ALA A 314 1.20 12.12 7.27
C ALA A 314 2.52 11.29 7.34
N GLY A 315 3.34 11.34 6.29
CA GLY A 315 4.62 10.63 6.19
C GLY A 315 5.83 11.57 6.25
N ALA A 316 6.27 12.05 5.08
CA ALA A 316 7.51 12.81 4.95
C ALA A 316 7.46 14.17 5.67
N ILE A 317 6.35 14.92 5.59
CA ILE A 317 6.28 16.26 6.19
C ILE A 317 6.49 16.19 7.72
N PRO A 318 5.72 15.39 8.49
CA PRO A 318 5.96 15.26 9.93
C PRO A 318 7.33 14.67 10.26
N TYR A 319 7.81 13.71 9.46
CA TYR A 319 9.11 13.07 9.70
C TYR A 319 10.28 14.06 9.67
N TYR A 320 10.29 14.97 8.68
CA TYR A 320 11.35 15.97 8.54
C TYR A 320 11.11 17.24 9.37
N SER A 321 9.85 17.66 9.56
CA SER A 321 9.56 18.87 10.35
C SER A 321 9.77 18.66 11.85
N LYS A 322 9.59 17.42 12.33
CA LYS A 322 9.52 17.08 13.76
C LYS A 322 8.42 17.83 14.53
N LEU A 323 7.51 18.48 13.81
CA LEU A 323 6.35 19.15 14.40
C LEU A 323 5.27 18.13 14.75
N TYR A 324 4.48 18.47 15.75
CA TYR A 324 3.27 17.70 16.04
C TYR A 324 2.30 17.82 14.86
N ALA A 325 1.96 16.69 14.24
CA ALA A 325 1.11 16.64 13.07
C ALA A 325 -0.19 15.88 13.36
N VAL A 326 -1.32 16.48 13.00
CA VAL A 326 -2.61 15.80 12.92
C VAL A 326 -2.75 15.26 11.51
N ASP A 327 -2.87 13.94 11.42
CA ASP A 327 -3.21 13.23 10.18
C ASP A 327 -4.68 13.44 9.86
N MET A 328 -4.94 14.28 8.87
CA MET A 328 -6.30 14.65 8.47
C MET A 328 -7.07 13.46 7.89
N LEU A 329 -6.40 12.39 7.42
CA LEU A 329 -7.06 11.17 6.96
C LEU A 329 -7.30 10.18 8.11
N GLY A 330 -6.72 10.44 9.28
CA GLY A 330 -6.98 9.73 10.53
C GLY A 330 -6.29 8.38 10.69
N LEU A 331 -5.46 7.94 9.74
CA LEU A 331 -4.78 6.63 9.79
C LEU A 331 -3.96 6.45 11.07
N SER A 332 -3.39 7.53 11.59
CA SER A 332 -2.63 7.57 12.85
C SER A 332 -3.42 8.09 14.06
N ASP A 333 -4.71 8.41 13.92
CA ASP A 333 -5.52 8.99 14.99
C ASP A 333 -6.46 7.97 15.66
N LYS A 334 -6.45 7.88 16.99
CA LYS A 334 -7.29 6.95 17.75
C LYS A 334 -8.80 7.24 17.61
N ASN A 335 -9.16 8.46 17.24
CA ASN A 335 -10.54 8.93 17.15
C ASN A 335 -11.15 8.75 15.76
N ILE A 336 -10.47 8.07 14.83
CA ILE A 336 -10.90 7.93 13.43
C ILE A 336 -12.34 7.41 13.24
N LYS A 337 -12.83 6.62 14.20
CA LYS A 337 -14.19 6.04 14.15
C LYS A 337 -15.28 7.03 14.57
N ASP A 338 -14.92 8.09 15.30
CA ASP A 338 -15.84 9.13 15.74
C ASP A 338 -16.29 9.99 14.55
N GLN A 339 -17.58 9.98 14.26
CA GLN A 339 -18.16 10.67 13.11
C GLN A 339 -18.19 12.19 13.27
N ASN A 340 -18.13 12.69 14.52
CA ASN A 340 -18.07 14.13 14.80
C ASN A 340 -16.67 14.69 14.58
N ARG A 341 -15.65 13.82 14.61
CA ARG A 341 -14.23 14.19 14.42
C ARG A 341 -13.71 13.83 13.04
N PHE A 342 -14.22 12.76 12.43
CA PHE A 342 -13.83 12.30 11.10
C PHE A 342 -15.06 11.99 10.24
N ARG A 343 -15.28 12.79 9.19
CA ARG A 343 -16.32 12.56 8.18
C ARG A 343 -15.96 11.39 7.28
N LYS A 344 -16.98 10.67 6.79
CA LYS A 344 -16.82 9.65 5.75
C LYS A 344 -16.82 10.29 4.37
N ILE A 345 -15.93 9.83 3.51
CA ILE A 345 -15.79 10.29 2.13
C ILE A 345 -16.23 9.18 1.18
N GLY A 346 -17.08 9.51 0.20
CA GLY A 346 -17.54 8.61 -0.85
C GLY A 346 -16.55 8.50 -2.02
N SER A 347 -15.27 8.20 -1.74
CA SER A 347 -14.23 8.11 -2.77
C SER A 347 -13.98 6.67 -3.21
N LEU A 348 -13.69 6.50 -4.50
CA LEU A 348 -13.17 5.25 -5.07
C LEU A 348 -11.72 4.97 -4.66
N LYS A 349 -10.98 5.98 -4.14
CA LYS A 349 -9.59 5.82 -3.71
C LYS A 349 -9.51 5.06 -2.38
N SER A 350 -8.99 3.83 -2.44
CA SER A 350 -8.82 2.99 -1.25
C SER A 350 -7.90 3.64 -0.21
N GLY A 351 -8.28 3.54 1.07
CA GLY A 351 -7.50 4.09 2.17
C GLY A 351 -7.60 5.61 2.35
N HIS A 352 -8.49 6.30 1.63
CA HIS A 352 -8.73 7.75 1.72
C HIS A 352 -10.22 8.09 1.92
N LYS A 353 -10.91 7.29 2.75
CA LYS A 353 -12.38 7.40 2.95
C LYS A 353 -12.80 8.16 4.21
N ARG A 354 -11.85 8.84 4.86
CA ARG A 354 -12.09 9.64 6.06
C ARG A 354 -11.36 10.97 5.94
N CYS A 355 -11.94 12.02 6.50
CA CYS A 355 -11.28 13.31 6.68
C CYS A 355 -11.68 13.93 8.02
N SER A 356 -10.73 14.53 8.72
CA SER A 356 -10.97 15.29 9.95
C SER A 356 -11.91 16.47 9.70
N THR A 357 -12.76 16.77 10.68
CA THR A 357 -13.54 18.02 10.71
C THR A 357 -12.67 19.21 11.10
N VAL A 358 -13.07 20.42 10.71
CA VAL A 358 -12.37 21.66 11.10
C VAL A 358 -12.37 21.83 12.62
N GLU A 359 -13.48 21.53 13.27
CA GLU A 359 -13.68 21.56 14.72
C GLU A 359 -12.67 20.66 15.43
N TYR A 360 -12.43 19.47 14.89
CA TYR A 360 -11.43 18.57 15.45
C TYR A 360 -10.01 19.11 15.29
N LEU A 361 -9.68 19.75 14.16
CA LEU A 361 -8.38 20.40 13.99
C LEU A 361 -8.18 21.55 14.99
N ILE A 362 -9.24 22.32 15.28
CA ILE A 362 -9.25 23.35 16.32
C ILE A 362 -9.08 22.71 17.72
N GLU A 363 -9.83 21.65 18.05
CA GLU A 363 -9.72 20.88 19.30
C GLU A 363 -8.27 20.41 19.53
N ARG A 364 -7.58 20.01 18.46
CA ARG A 364 -6.20 19.53 18.50
C ARG A 364 -5.16 20.64 18.50
N ASN A 365 -5.59 21.90 18.52
CA ASN A 365 -4.78 23.11 18.50
C ASN A 365 -3.89 23.21 17.26
N VAL A 366 -4.38 22.78 16.09
CA VAL A 366 -3.65 22.93 14.82
C VAL A 366 -3.51 24.41 14.49
N ASN A 367 -2.28 24.87 14.28
CA ASN A 367 -1.98 26.23 13.86
C ASN A 367 -2.05 26.36 12.34
N LEU A 368 -1.42 25.44 11.61
CA LEU A 368 -1.30 25.51 10.15
C LEU A 368 -1.89 24.26 9.51
N ILE A 369 -2.90 24.43 8.65
CA ILE A 369 -3.41 23.36 7.80
C ILE A 369 -2.66 23.42 6.47
N ILE A 370 -1.89 22.38 6.19
CA ILE A 370 -1.17 22.17 4.94
C ILE A 370 -1.99 21.31 3.99
N GLY A 371 -2.78 20.37 4.52
CA GLY A 371 -3.58 19.47 3.69
C GLY A 371 -2.71 18.60 2.79
N HIS A 372 -3.08 18.51 1.51
CA HIS A 372 -2.15 18.09 0.47
C HIS A 372 -1.36 19.32 -0.03
N PRO A 373 -0.02 19.31 -0.02
CA PRO A 373 0.78 20.49 -0.36
C PRO A 373 0.41 21.12 -1.70
N THR A 374 0.10 22.41 -1.66
CA THR A 374 -0.23 23.25 -2.81
C THR A 374 0.80 24.36 -2.96
N TYR A 375 1.30 24.56 -4.17
CA TYR A 375 2.46 25.42 -4.40
C TYR A 375 2.15 26.58 -5.35
N LYS A 376 2.82 27.71 -5.11
CA LYS A 376 2.92 28.85 -6.04
C LYS A 376 4.38 28.97 -6.48
N PHE A 377 4.59 28.97 -7.79
CA PHE A 377 5.92 29.10 -8.40
C PHE A 377 6.14 30.50 -8.95
N ALA A 378 7.37 31.02 -8.84
CA ALA A 378 7.76 32.25 -9.52
C ALA A 378 7.77 32.05 -11.05
N ASN A 379 7.32 33.06 -11.81
CA ASN A 379 7.21 33.02 -13.27
C ASN A 379 8.52 32.70 -14.01
N THR A 380 9.68 32.88 -13.37
CA THR A 380 11.01 32.57 -13.94
C THR A 380 11.40 31.09 -13.82
N ALA A 381 10.78 30.34 -12.90
CA ALA A 381 11.12 28.93 -12.64
C ALA A 381 10.45 27.94 -13.61
N THR A 382 9.48 28.41 -14.41
CA THR A 382 8.70 27.57 -15.33
C THR A 382 9.21 27.62 -16.77
N ASN A 383 10.13 28.54 -17.08
CA ASN A 383 10.83 28.62 -18.37
C ASN A 383 11.88 27.51 -18.47
N GLY A 384 11.43 26.28 -18.71
CA GLY A 384 12.27 25.11 -19.01
C GLY A 384 11.71 23.78 -18.51
N ASP A 385 10.83 23.79 -17.50
CA ASP A 385 10.30 22.57 -16.89
C ASP A 385 8.81 22.38 -17.17
N LYS A 386 8.50 21.64 -18.26
CA LYS A 386 7.14 21.34 -18.71
C LYS A 386 6.26 20.69 -17.63
N ILE A 387 6.86 20.03 -16.64
CA ILE A 387 6.14 19.39 -15.53
C ILE A 387 5.71 20.43 -14.49
N ALA A 388 6.54 21.43 -14.23
CA ALA A 388 6.21 22.55 -13.34
C ALA A 388 5.07 23.40 -13.94
N SER A 389 5.09 23.64 -15.25
CA SER A 389 4.02 24.34 -15.97
C SER A 389 2.69 23.56 -15.92
N PHE A 390 2.73 22.24 -16.08
CA PHE A 390 1.54 21.38 -16.01
C PHE A 390 0.95 21.27 -14.59
N ALA A 391 1.80 21.25 -13.55
CA ALA A 391 1.36 21.30 -12.16
C ALA A 391 0.71 22.65 -11.83
N GLN A 392 1.26 23.76 -12.35
CA GLN A 392 0.69 25.10 -12.21
C GLN A 392 -0.69 25.21 -12.87
N SER A 393 -0.90 24.59 -14.05
CA SER A 393 -2.19 24.62 -14.74
C SER A 393 -3.34 23.86 -14.05
N ARG A 394 -3.03 23.03 -13.03
CA ARG A 394 -4.04 22.32 -12.22
C ARG A 394 -4.28 22.93 -10.85
N GLN A 395 -3.35 23.74 -10.31
CA GLN A 395 -3.41 24.16 -8.90
C GLN A 395 -3.94 25.57 -8.65
N VAL A 396 -3.91 26.49 -9.63
CA VAL A 396 -4.38 27.86 -9.39
C VAL A 396 -5.11 28.40 -10.62
N SER A 397 -6.38 28.03 -10.79
CA SER A 397 -7.32 28.91 -11.46
C SER A 397 -7.81 29.88 -10.38
N GLU A 398 -7.32 31.11 -10.36
CA GLU A 398 -7.87 32.18 -9.51
C GLU A 398 -9.33 32.44 -9.95
N GLY A 399 -10.25 31.64 -9.44
CA GLY A 399 -11.67 31.93 -9.46
C GLY A 399 -11.96 32.95 -8.37
N ASN A 400 -12.64 34.05 -8.71
CA ASN A 400 -13.09 35.06 -7.76
C ASN A 400 -14.00 34.42 -6.69
N GLY A 401 -13.49 34.20 -5.48
CA GLY A 401 -14.24 33.70 -4.32
C GLY A 401 -13.37 33.08 -3.21
N ASN A 402 -13.94 32.85 -2.03
CA ASN A 402 -13.26 32.28 -0.84
C ASN A 402 -13.15 30.74 -0.86
N ASP A 403 -14.15 30.07 -1.44
CA ASP A 403 -14.25 28.62 -1.54
C ASP A 403 -13.13 27.91 -2.34
N PRO A 404 -12.53 28.50 -3.40
CA PRO A 404 -11.50 27.84 -4.20
C PRO A 404 -10.25 27.46 -3.39
N LEU A 405 -9.75 28.33 -2.51
CA LEU A 405 -8.51 28.08 -1.76
C LEU A 405 -8.69 27.07 -0.63
N ILE A 406 -9.83 27.13 0.07
CA ILE A 406 -10.16 26.15 1.12
C ILE A 406 -10.17 24.74 0.53
N ASN A 407 -10.82 24.56 -0.62
CA ASN A 407 -10.96 23.26 -1.27
C ASN A 407 -9.62 22.63 -1.70
N LEU A 408 -8.54 23.41 -1.81
CA LEU A 408 -7.20 22.89 -2.11
C LEU A 408 -6.52 22.23 -0.91
N LEU A 409 -6.95 22.56 0.31
CA LEU A 409 -6.32 22.11 1.55
C LEU A 409 -7.06 20.94 2.22
N PHE A 410 -8.25 20.59 1.74
CA PHE A 410 -9.03 19.47 2.24
C PHE A 410 -9.22 18.40 1.15
N PRO A 411 -9.21 17.10 1.49
CA PRO A 411 -9.44 16.02 0.53
C PRO A 411 -10.79 16.08 -0.21
N GLU A 412 -11.79 16.69 0.43
CA GLU A 412 -13.13 16.92 -0.12
C GLU A 412 -13.60 18.31 0.28
N PRO A 413 -14.54 18.92 -0.46
CA PRO A 413 -15.14 20.19 -0.07
C PRO A 413 -15.70 20.17 1.36
N LEU A 414 -15.50 21.27 2.08
CA LEU A 414 -16.07 21.44 3.40
C LEU A 414 -17.59 21.58 3.34
N LEU A 415 -18.27 21.07 4.36
CA LEU A 415 -19.71 21.29 4.53
C LEU A 415 -19.96 22.74 4.99
N GLU A 416 -21.16 23.26 4.73
CA GLU A 416 -21.53 24.64 5.11
C GLU A 416 -21.28 24.98 6.59
N PRO A 417 -21.54 24.10 7.58
CA PRO A 417 -21.20 24.37 8.98
C PRO A 417 -19.69 24.57 9.21
N GLU A 418 -18.85 23.76 8.57
CA GLU A 418 -17.38 23.88 8.66
C GLU A 418 -16.87 25.16 8.00
N LYS A 419 -17.49 25.57 6.88
CA LYS A 419 -17.18 26.86 6.23
C LYS A 419 -17.54 28.04 7.12
N GLN A 420 -18.67 27.97 7.83
CA GLN A 420 -19.08 29.02 8.78
C GLN A 420 -18.09 29.15 9.95
N ILE A 421 -17.47 28.06 10.38
CA ILE A 421 -16.43 28.10 11.44
C ILE A 421 -15.17 28.80 10.94
N LEU A 422 -14.79 28.61 9.68
CA LEU A 422 -13.65 29.27 9.06
C LEU A 422 -13.93 30.74 8.67
N ASN A 423 -14.99 31.37 9.19
CA ASN A 423 -15.40 32.74 8.88
C ASN A 423 -14.19 33.69 8.78
N LYS A 424 -13.95 34.20 7.57
CA LYS A 424 -12.77 35.01 7.18
C LYS A 424 -11.42 34.29 7.35
N PRO A 425 -11.18 33.23 6.56
CA PRO A 425 -9.97 32.42 6.69
C PRO A 425 -8.73 33.23 6.33
N THR A 426 -7.66 33.05 7.09
CA THR A 426 -6.35 33.65 6.79
C THR A 426 -5.46 32.60 6.15
N PHE A 427 -4.98 32.88 4.93
CA PHE A 427 -4.01 32.04 4.25
C PHE A 427 -2.63 32.70 4.25
N ILE A 428 -1.60 31.86 4.24
CA ILE A 428 -0.21 32.31 4.18
C ILE A 428 0.49 31.55 3.05
N TRP A 429 1.28 32.27 2.26
CA TRP A 429 2.25 31.68 1.34
C TRP A 429 3.62 31.62 2.01
N ILE A 430 3.95 30.47 2.59
CA ILE A 430 5.24 30.23 3.27
C ILE A 430 6.32 29.98 2.21
N PRO A 431 7.41 30.77 2.16
CA PRO A 431 8.55 30.50 1.28
C PRO A 431 9.22 29.18 1.63
N ILE A 432 9.32 28.26 0.66
CA ILE A 432 10.00 26.97 0.81
C ILE A 432 11.40 27.04 0.18
N ASP A 433 11.51 27.72 -0.96
CA ASP A 433 12.78 28.10 -1.58
C ASP A 433 12.61 29.44 -2.32
N GLU A 434 13.66 29.91 -2.99
CA GLU A 434 13.67 31.19 -3.72
C GLU A 434 12.56 31.29 -4.79
N SER A 435 12.07 30.15 -5.28
CA SER A 435 11.13 30.07 -6.40
C SER A 435 9.77 29.52 -6.04
N THR A 436 9.61 28.98 -4.82
CA THR A 436 8.44 28.16 -4.45
C THR A 436 7.89 28.61 -3.11
N LYS A 437 6.59 28.90 -3.08
CA LYS A 437 5.83 29.13 -1.85
C LYS A 437 4.79 28.03 -1.63
N LEU A 438 4.56 27.67 -0.38
CA LEU A 438 3.56 26.71 0.07
C LEU A 438 2.32 27.44 0.58
N LEU A 439 1.15 27.07 0.08
CA LEU A 439 -0.13 27.54 0.62
C LEU A 439 -0.43 26.83 1.94
N VAL A 440 -0.75 27.59 2.97
CA VAL A 440 -1.28 27.06 4.23
C VAL A 440 -2.46 27.90 4.71
N LEU A 441 -3.41 27.26 5.38
CA LEU A 441 -4.47 27.93 6.14
C LEU A 441 -4.01 28.10 7.59
N TYR A 442 -3.96 29.35 8.04
CA TYR A 442 -3.59 29.72 9.40
C TYR A 442 -4.81 29.64 10.31
N LEU A 443 -5.03 28.45 10.87
CA LEU A 443 -6.23 28.09 11.62
C LEU A 443 -6.24 28.68 13.03
N LYS A 444 -5.14 28.51 13.79
CA LYS A 444 -5.02 28.98 15.17
C LYS A 444 -3.81 29.88 15.32
N ARG A 445 -4.04 31.11 15.83
CA ARG A 445 -2.99 32.11 16.03
C ARG A 445 -1.87 31.65 16.98
N SER A 446 -0.67 32.14 16.71
CA SER A 446 0.54 31.95 17.48
C SER A 446 1.49 33.13 17.27
N ASP A 447 2.02 33.68 18.35
CA ASP A 447 3.00 34.78 18.30
C ASP A 447 4.24 34.40 17.49
N THR A 448 4.64 33.12 17.51
CA THR A 448 5.76 32.60 16.73
C THR A 448 5.52 32.75 15.22
N ILE A 449 4.32 32.42 14.76
CA ILE A 449 3.95 32.53 13.34
C ILE A 449 3.81 34.02 12.97
N ASP A 450 3.14 34.80 13.80
CA ASP A 450 2.92 36.23 13.55
C ASP A 450 4.24 37.01 13.46
N LYS A 451 5.22 36.65 14.33
CA LYS A 451 6.58 37.19 14.28
C LYS A 451 7.29 36.84 12.98
N LEU A 452 7.25 35.59 12.54
CA LEU A 452 7.87 35.18 11.28
C LEU A 452 7.24 35.83 10.05
N ILE A 453 5.91 35.98 10.04
CA ILE A 453 5.19 36.72 8.99
C ILE A 453 5.75 38.15 8.89
N ALA A 454 5.94 38.83 10.02
CA ALA A 454 6.44 40.19 10.06
C ALA A 454 7.93 40.28 9.69
N GLU A 455 8.77 39.43 10.27
CA GLU A 455 10.23 39.45 10.07
C GLU A 455 10.64 39.07 8.64
N GLN A 456 9.93 38.12 8.03
CA GLN A 456 10.25 37.63 6.69
C GLN A 456 9.31 38.14 5.60
N ASN A 457 8.39 39.05 5.96
CA ASN A 457 7.41 39.65 5.05
C ASN A 457 6.65 38.60 4.22
N TRP A 458 6.12 37.57 4.90
CA TRP A 458 5.35 36.51 4.24
C TRP A 458 4.06 37.08 3.65
N GLU A 459 3.67 36.57 2.48
CA GLU A 459 2.44 36.98 1.79
C GLU A 459 1.23 36.38 2.51
N VAL A 460 0.37 37.24 3.06
CA VAL A 460 -0.83 36.86 3.80
C VAL A 460 -2.07 37.30 3.03
N ILE A 461 -3.00 36.36 2.85
CA ILE A 461 -4.31 36.61 2.24
C ILE A 461 -5.34 36.56 3.36
N ARG A 462 -5.95 37.72 3.66
CA ARG A 462 -7.06 37.84 4.62
C ARG A 462 -8.32 38.11 3.82
N ASN A 463 -9.22 37.15 3.80
CA ASN A 463 -10.50 37.28 3.10
C ASN A 463 -11.64 37.50 4.07
#